data_AF-A0A0G1LE82-F1
#
_entry.id   AF-A0A0G1LE82-F1
#
_cell.length_a   1.000
_cell.length_b   1.000
_cell.length_c   1.000
_cell.angle_alpha   90.00
_cell.angle_beta   90.00
_cell.angle_gamma   90.00
#
_symmetry.space_group_name_H-M   'P 1'
#
loop_
_entity.id
_entity.type
_entity.pdbx_description
1 polymer ?
#
loop_
_entity_poly.entity_id
_entity_poly.type
_entity_poly.pdbx_seq_one_letter_code
_entity_poly.pdbx_strand_id
1 'polypeptide(L)' 'MRNHIREYRARYNLTQDELAKRAGVRRETIVFLEQGKYNPSLKLAYAIARSLKTTIAALFIFDD' A
#
# COMPACT_ATOMS: atom_id res chain seq x y z
N MET A 1 4.01 -9.16 8.76
CA MET A 1 3.11 -8.73 7.68
C MET A 1 3.93 -8.38 6.45
N ARG A 2 3.87 -9.23 5.44
CA ARG A 2 4.43 -8.96 4.10
C ARG A 2 3.39 -8.16 3.29
N ASN A 3 3.82 -7.42 2.28
CA ASN A 3 2.91 -6.73 1.37
C ASN A 3 3.44 -6.69 -0.06
N HIS A 4 2.51 -6.55 -1.01
CA HIS A 4 2.80 -6.47 -2.44
C HIS A 4 2.67 -5.05 -3.00
N ILE A 5 2.70 -4.02 -2.14
CA ILE A 5 2.44 -2.62 -2.55
C ILE A 5 3.34 -2.20 -3.71
N ARG A 6 4.64 -2.47 -3.61
CA ARG A 6 5.62 -2.11 -4.64
C ARG A 6 5.33 -2.79 -5.98
N GLU A 7 4.96 -4.07 -5.96
CA GLU A 7 4.64 -4.84 -7.16
C GLU A 7 3.39 -4.30 -7.85
N TYR A 8 2.31 -4.10 -7.12
CA TYR A 8 1.09 -3.53 -7.67
C TYR A 8 1.31 -2.10 -8.16
N ARG A 9 2.08 -1.30 -7.43
CA ARG A 9 2.43 0.06 -7.83
C ARG A 9 3.18 0.08 -9.17
N ALA A 10 4.14 -0.83 -9.35
CA ALA A 10 4.88 -0.98 -10.61
C ALA A 10 3.99 -1.40 -11.79
N ARG A 11 2.98 -2.26 -11.57
CA ARG A 11 2.01 -2.65 -12.62
C ARG A 11 1.22 -1.46 -13.19
N TYR A 12 1.10 -0.37 -12.42
CA TYR A 12 0.39 0.83 -12.84
C TYR A 12 1.33 2.02 -13.10
N ASN A 13 2.65 1.82 -13.19
CA ASN A 13 3.66 2.88 -13.33
C ASN A 13 3.51 4.03 -12.33
N LEU A 14 3.08 3.71 -11.11
CA LEU A 14 2.91 4.71 -10.05
C LEU A 14 4.22 4.92 -9.30
N THR A 15 4.51 6.15 -8.93
CA THR A 15 5.52 6.50 -7.92
C THR A 15 4.92 6.37 -6.51
N GLN A 16 5.79 6.32 -5.49
CA GLN A 16 5.33 6.31 -4.08
C GLN A 16 4.52 7.58 -3.75
N ASP A 17 4.91 8.72 -4.30
CA ASP A 17 4.24 10.00 -4.11
C ASP A 17 2.83 10.00 -4.74
N GLU A 18 2.68 9.47 -5.94
CA GLU A 18 1.37 9.34 -6.59
C GLU A 18 0.44 8.39 -5.84
N LEU A 19 0.96 7.26 -5.34
CA LEU A 19 0.16 6.36 -4.51
C LEU A 19 -0.25 7.05 -3.20
N ALA A 20 0.65 7.81 -2.58
CA ALA A 20 0.37 8.55 -1.35
C ALA A 20 -0.75 9.58 -1.56
N LYS A 21 -0.66 10.36 -2.65
CA LYS A 21 -1.71 11.31 -3.07
C LYS A 21 -3.06 10.62 -3.27
N ARG A 22 -3.10 9.48 -3.96
CA ARG A 22 -4.33 8.70 -4.19
C ARG A 22 -4.91 8.13 -2.89
N ALA A 23 -4.06 7.69 -1.98
CA ALA A 23 -4.46 7.14 -0.68
C ALA A 23 -4.72 8.22 0.39
N GLY A 24 -4.48 9.50 0.08
CA GLY A 24 -4.68 10.61 1.02
C GLY A 24 -3.69 10.61 2.20
N VAL A 25 -2.46 10.15 1.98
CA VAL A 25 -1.41 10.07 3.01
C VAL A 25 -0.12 10.73 2.55
N ARG A 26 0.84 10.85 3.48
CA ARG A 26 2.19 11.34 3.16
C ARG A 26 2.99 10.27 2.43
N ARG A 27 3.96 10.67 1.60
CA ARG A 27 4.84 9.75 0.87
C ARG A 27 5.57 8.81 1.81
N GLU A 28 6.03 9.30 2.96
CA GLU A 28 6.73 8.53 3.98
C GLU A 28 5.90 7.35 4.49
N THR A 29 4.57 7.51 4.57
CA THR A 29 3.66 6.42 4.94
C THR A 29 3.74 5.27 3.96
N ILE A 30 3.77 5.56 2.65
CA ILE A 30 3.92 4.52 1.61
C ILE A 30 5.31 3.88 1.69
N VAL A 31 6.36 4.68 1.94
CA VAL A 31 7.73 4.16 2.12
C VAL A 31 7.80 3.17 3.29
N PHE A 32 7.27 3.53 4.45
CA PHE A 32 7.28 2.65 5.63
C PHE A 32 6.44 1.39 5.43
N LEU A 33 5.32 1.51 4.71
CA LEU A 33 4.51 0.36 4.34
C LEU A 33 5.25 -0.58 3.39
N GLU A 34 5.85 -0.09 2.30
CA GLU A 34 6.64 -0.92 1.38
C GLU A 34 7.83 -1.59 2.08
N GLN A 35 8.40 -0.96 3.12
CA GLN A 35 9.47 -1.54 3.94
C GLN A 35 8.97 -2.50 5.05
N GLY A 36 7.65 -2.66 5.22
CA GLY A 36 7.07 -3.48 6.29
C GLY A 36 7.28 -2.93 7.70
N LYS A 37 7.65 -1.65 7.83
CA LYS A 37 7.94 -0.99 9.13
C LYS A 37 6.71 -0.44 9.84
N TYR A 38 5.55 -0.55 9.23
CA TYR A 38 4.33 0.07 9.72
C TYR A 38 3.13 -0.84 9.43
N ASN A 39 2.29 -1.04 10.45
CA ASN A 39 1.00 -1.72 10.31
C ASN A 39 -0.09 -0.67 10.04
N PRO A 40 -0.71 -0.64 8.85
CA PRO A 40 -1.73 0.34 8.53
C PRO A 40 -3.02 0.09 9.31
N SER A 41 -3.79 1.15 9.55
CA SER A 41 -5.20 0.98 9.93
C SER A 41 -5.99 0.33 8.80
N LEU A 42 -7.12 -0.31 9.12
CA LEU A 42 -8.00 -0.91 8.12
C LEU A 42 -8.43 0.10 7.04
N LYS A 43 -8.71 1.34 7.44
CA LYS A 43 -9.08 2.43 6.53
C LYS A 43 -7.96 2.75 5.53
N LEU A 44 -6.70 2.78 5.99
CA LEU A 44 -5.55 3.03 5.14
C LEU A 44 -5.27 1.83 4.21
N ALA A 45 -5.31 0.62 4.75
CA ALA A 45 -5.17 -0.60 3.95
C ALA A 45 -6.21 -0.64 2.82
N TYR A 46 -7.47 -0.31 3.12
CA TYR A 46 -8.54 -0.19 2.14
C TYR A 46 -8.27 0.88 1.08
N ALA A 47 -7.85 2.09 1.49
CA ALA A 47 -7.55 3.17 0.55
C ALA A 47 -6.43 2.82 -0.42
N ILE A 48 -5.37 2.16 0.05
CA ILE A 48 -4.25 1.71 -0.78
C ILE A 48 -4.68 0.59 -1.72
N ALA A 49 -5.38 -0.43 -1.20
CA ALA A 49 -5.91 -1.53 -2.01
C ALA A 49 -6.80 -1.02 -3.15
N ARG A 50 -7.71 -0.07 -2.85
CA ARG A 50 -8.57 0.59 -3.85
C ARG A 50 -7.74 1.36 -4.89
N SER A 51 -6.72 2.11 -4.44
CA SER A 51 -5.85 2.89 -5.33
C SER A 51 -5.04 2.02 -6.30
N LEU A 52 -4.73 0.79 -5.86
CA LEU A 52 -4.01 -0.23 -6.62
C LEU A 52 -4.94 -1.25 -7.30
N LYS A 53 -6.26 -0.98 -7.33
CA LYS A 53 -7.29 -1.82 -7.95
C LYS A 53 -7.18 -3.30 -7.52
N THR A 54 -6.98 -3.53 -6.22
CA THR A 54 -6.87 -4.86 -5.61
C THR A 54 -7.61 -4.92 -4.29
N THR A 55 -7.59 -6.07 -3.61
CA THR A 55 -8.18 -6.27 -2.29
C THR A 55 -7.12 -6.19 -1.19
N ILE A 56 -7.54 -5.95 0.06
CA ILE A 56 -6.63 -5.94 1.21
C ILE A 56 -5.93 -7.31 1.35
N ALA A 57 -6.68 -8.41 1.21
CA ALA A 57 -6.14 -9.76 1.33
C ALA A 57 -5.10 -10.10 0.26
N ALA A 58 -5.26 -9.57 -0.96
CA ALA A 58 -4.27 -9.76 -2.02
C ALA A 58 -3.04 -8.83 -1.87
N LEU A 59 -3.17 -7.73 -1.12
CA LEU A 59 -2.14 -6.72 -0.98
C LEU A 59 -1.28 -6.89 0.28
N PHE A 60 -1.88 -7.34 1.38
CA PHE A 60 -1.24 -7.54 2.69
C PHE A 60 -1.35 -9.00 3.09
N ILE A 61 -0.20 -9.65 3.27
CA ILE A 61 -0.08 -11.03 3.73
C ILE A 61 0.23 -10.99 5.23
N PHE A 62 -0.69 -11.51 6.00
CA PHE A 62 -0.51 -11.79 7.42
C PHE A 62 0.15 -13.16 7.53
N ASP A 63 1.28 -13.23 8.23
CA ASP A 63 1.86 -14.50 8.64
C ASP A 63 1.13 -14.88 9.94
N ASP A 64 0.55 -16.08 10.01
CA ASP A 64 -0.15 -16.59 11.20
C ASP A 64 0.78 -16.71 12.43
#